data_AF-A0A8H6RPX2-F1
#
_entry.id   AF-A0A8H6RPX2-F1
#
_cell.length_a   1.000
_cell.length_b   1.000
_cell.length_c   1.000
_cell.angle_alpha   90.00
_cell.angle_beta   90.00
_cell.angle_gamma   90.00
#
_symmetry.space_group_name_H-M   'P 1'
#
loop_
_entity.id
_entity.type
_entity.pdbx_description
1 polymer ?
#
loop_
_entity_poly.entity_id
_entity_poly.type
_entity_poly.pdbx_seq_one_letter_code
_entity_poly.pdbx_strand_id
1 'polypeptide(L)'
;MSDPYAAFATNAKTKFSPFSIKLKNGATLTGIAYLPTTGTFSKASNKPLIIGIHGATTSAHSWDIHPDYTASTFCDLLGIPFVAFHRPNFLQSSGWIIDNAIDNPEAPKSRMKAPEGSQIFVEEGRWYH
;
A
#
# COMPACT_ATOMS: atom_id res chain seq x y z
N MET A 1 -23.39 6.31 12.76
CA MET A 1 -21.99 5.88 12.79
C MET A 1 -21.31 6.47 11.57
N SER A 2 -20.23 7.22 11.74
CA SER A 2 -19.37 7.64 10.63
C SER A 2 -18.66 6.42 10.03
N ASP A 3 -18.60 6.33 8.70
CA ASP A 3 -17.82 5.28 8.02
C ASP A 3 -16.34 5.40 8.45
N PRO A 4 -15.76 4.40 9.13
CA PRO A 4 -14.36 4.45 9.55
C PRO A 4 -13.39 4.51 8.36
N TYR A 5 -13.85 4.17 7.14
CA TYR A 5 -13.04 4.27 5.93
C TYR A 5 -13.02 5.66 5.29
N ALA A 6 -13.89 6.58 5.72
CA ALA A 6 -13.92 7.94 5.18
C ALA A 6 -12.60 8.70 5.39
N ALA A 7 -11.87 8.40 6.47
CA ALA A 7 -10.55 8.97 6.75
C ALA A 7 -9.45 8.47 5.79
N PHE A 8 -9.75 7.43 5.00
CA PHE A 8 -8.85 6.80 4.03
C PHE A 8 -9.38 6.94 2.60
N ALA A 9 -10.27 7.91 2.36
CA ALA A 9 -10.54 8.37 1.00
C ALA A 9 -9.37 9.24 0.53
N THR A 10 -9.02 9.12 -0.76
CA THR A 10 -8.11 10.10 -1.38
C THR A 10 -8.74 11.48 -1.36
N ASN A 11 -7.91 12.50 -1.19
CA ASN A 11 -8.39 13.88 -1.16
C ASN A 11 -8.84 14.29 -2.57
N ALA A 12 -10.10 14.70 -2.72
CA ALA A 12 -10.66 15.04 -4.04
C ALA A 12 -9.97 16.24 -4.73
N LYS A 13 -9.17 17.01 -3.99
CA LYS A 13 -8.42 18.17 -4.49
C LYS A 13 -6.95 17.87 -4.78
N THR A 14 -6.50 16.65 -4.59
CA THR A 14 -5.15 16.20 -4.95
C THR A 14 -5.22 15.30 -6.20
N LYS A 15 -4.08 14.76 -6.62
CA LYS A 15 -3.99 13.96 -7.86
C LYS A 15 -3.82 12.46 -7.61
N PHE A 16 -3.86 12.03 -6.35
CA PHE A 16 -3.73 10.62 -6.01
C PHE A 16 -4.99 9.83 -6.35
N SER A 17 -4.80 8.56 -6.72
CA SER A 17 -5.88 7.59 -6.92
C SER A 17 -5.60 6.35 -6.09
N PRO A 18 -6.62 5.75 -5.46
CA PRO A 18 -6.44 4.50 -4.74
C PRO A 18 -6.15 3.35 -5.70
N PHE A 19 -5.41 2.34 -5.24
CA PHE A 19 -5.22 1.10 -5.96
C PHE A 19 -5.37 -0.11 -5.04
N SER A 20 -5.70 -1.26 -5.66
CA SER A 20 -5.67 -2.57 -5.04
C SER A 20 -5.14 -3.58 -6.05
N ILE A 21 -4.09 -4.30 -5.69
CA ILE A 21 -3.47 -5.31 -6.54
C ILE A 21 -3.36 -6.64 -5.80
N LYS A 22 -3.59 -7.75 -6.51
CA LYS A 22 -3.25 -9.09 -6.02
C LYS A 22 -1.81 -9.43 -6.39
N LEU A 23 -1.04 -9.84 -5.39
CA LEU A 23 0.32 -10.33 -5.54
C LEU A 23 0.32 -11.80 -5.94
N LYS A 24 1.48 -12.31 -6.40
CA LYS A 24 1.63 -13.70 -6.88
C LYS A 24 1.28 -14.76 -5.83
N ASN A 25 1.50 -14.45 -4.55
CA ASN A 25 1.14 -15.30 -3.41
C ASN A 25 -0.32 -15.15 -2.96
N GLY A 26 -1.17 -14.50 -3.77
CA GLY A 26 -2.59 -14.25 -3.45
C GLY A 26 -2.83 -13.11 -2.46
N ALA A 27 -1.77 -12.52 -1.87
CA ALA A 27 -1.89 -11.39 -0.97
C ALA A 27 -2.45 -10.15 -1.69
N THR A 28 -3.21 -9.33 -0.99
CA THR A 28 -3.73 -8.06 -1.49
C THR A 28 -2.86 -6.92 -0.98
N LEU A 29 -2.37 -6.07 -1.89
CA LEU A 29 -1.67 -4.84 -1.56
C LEU A 29 -2.52 -3.65 -2.00
N THR A 30 -2.79 -2.75 -1.07
CA THR A 30 -3.56 -1.53 -1.33
C THR A 30 -2.76 -0.28 -1.03
N GLY A 31 -3.19 0.85 -1.57
CA GLY A 31 -2.52 2.12 -1.35
C GLY A 31 -3.04 3.21 -2.26
N ILE A 32 -2.22 4.24 -2.46
CA ILE A 32 -2.48 5.35 -3.37
C ILE A 32 -1.31 5.54 -4.34
N ALA A 33 -1.63 5.96 -5.56
CA ALA A 33 -0.63 6.25 -6.58
C ALA A 33 -0.99 7.52 -7.34
N TYR A 34 0.05 8.21 -7.81
CA TYR A 34 -0.10 9.28 -8.78
C TYR A 34 0.90 9.05 -9.91
N LEU A 35 0.35 8.95 -11.13
CA LEU A 35 1.08 8.68 -12.36
C LEU A 35 0.96 9.91 -13.28
N PRO A 36 1.89 10.87 -13.19
CA PRO A 36 1.82 12.10 -13.97
C PRO A 36 2.00 11.83 -15.46
N THR A 37 1.14 12.44 -16.27
CA THR A 37 1.26 12.49 -17.74
C THR A 37 1.94 13.78 -18.22
N THR A 38 2.15 14.74 -17.31
CA THR A 38 2.75 16.06 -17.52
C THR A 38 4.00 16.25 -16.66
N GLY A 39 4.76 17.32 -16.88
CA GLY A 39 5.96 17.66 -16.10
C GLY A 39 7.28 17.36 -16.81
N THR A 40 8.38 17.87 -16.25
CA THR A 40 9.73 17.87 -16.87
C THR A 40 10.20 16.50 -17.34
N PHE A 41 10.01 15.47 -16.51
CA PHE A 41 10.45 14.09 -16.77
C PHE A 41 9.32 13.19 -17.31
N SER A 42 8.14 13.73 -17.64
CA SER A 42 6.99 12.92 -18.08
C SER A 42 7.29 12.02 -19.27
N LYS A 43 8.04 12.52 -20.25
CA LYS A 43 8.45 11.85 -21.49
C LYS A 43 9.84 11.20 -21.42
N ALA A 44 10.54 11.33 -20.29
CA ALA A 44 11.84 10.70 -20.12
C ALA A 44 11.65 9.17 -20.07
N SER A 45 12.45 8.45 -20.86
CA SER A 45 12.45 6.98 -20.85
C SER A 45 12.90 6.42 -19.49
N ASN A 46 13.80 7.14 -18.83
CA ASN A 46 14.32 6.82 -17.51
C ASN A 46 13.91 7.92 -16.53
N LYS A 47 12.77 7.74 -15.87
CA LYS A 47 12.33 8.60 -14.77
C LYS A 47 12.32 7.80 -13.47
N PRO A 48 12.68 8.43 -12.34
CA PRO A 48 12.65 7.76 -11.05
C PRO A 48 11.20 7.41 -10.67
N LEU A 49 11.05 6.43 -9.79
CA LEU A 49 9.81 6.16 -9.08
C LEU A 49 10.02 6.50 -7.60
N ILE A 50 9.15 7.34 -7.05
CA ILE A 50 9.16 7.61 -5.61
C ILE A 50 8.24 6.61 -4.93
N ILE A 51 8.75 5.96 -3.89
CA ILE A 51 8.01 4.98 -3.08
C ILE A 51 7.87 5.53 -1.67
N GLY A 52 6.64 5.86 -1.28
CA GLY A 52 6.29 6.34 0.05
C GLY A 52 5.98 5.19 1.01
N ILE A 53 6.77 5.06 2.08
CA ILE A 53 6.55 4.11 3.17
C ILE A 53 6.08 4.89 4.39
N HIS A 54 4.97 4.49 4.98
CA HIS A 54 4.40 5.14 6.15
C HIS A 54 4.80 4.41 7.46
N GLY A 55 4.72 5.13 8.57
CA GLY A 55 4.99 4.62 9.92
C GLY A 55 3.78 3.93 10.56
N ALA A 56 3.93 3.50 11.81
CA ALA A 56 2.93 2.67 12.52
C ALA A 56 1.57 3.35 12.73
N THR A 57 1.54 4.67 12.94
CA THR A 57 0.32 5.45 13.23
C THR A 57 -0.19 6.23 12.01
N THR A 58 0.42 6.03 10.85
CA THR A 58 0.10 6.73 9.61
C THR A 58 -0.35 5.75 8.54
N SER A 59 -0.72 6.25 7.37
CA SER A 59 -1.15 5.43 6.24
C SER A 59 -0.59 5.97 4.93
N ALA A 60 -0.84 5.28 3.82
CA ALA A 60 -0.50 5.80 2.49
C ALA A 60 -1.10 7.20 2.24
N HIS A 61 -2.28 7.49 2.81
CA HIS A 61 -2.95 8.79 2.72
C HIS A 61 -2.23 9.92 3.46
N SER A 62 -1.19 9.62 4.24
CA SER A 62 -0.36 10.67 4.85
C SER A 62 0.41 11.50 3.82
N TRP A 63 0.56 11.00 2.60
CA TRP A 63 1.09 11.76 1.45
C TRP A 63 0.01 12.55 0.69
N ASP A 64 -1.24 12.49 1.18
CA ASP A 64 -2.45 12.97 0.52
C ASP A 64 -3.40 13.73 1.47
N ILE A 65 -2.86 14.30 2.55
CA ILE A 65 -3.68 14.87 3.64
C ILE A 65 -4.40 16.15 3.20
N HIS A 66 -3.70 17.04 2.49
CA HIS A 66 -4.20 18.36 2.11
C HIS A 66 -3.65 18.78 0.75
N PRO A 67 -4.35 19.62 -0.04
CA PRO A 67 -3.83 20.15 -1.31
C PRO A 67 -2.49 20.89 -1.20
N ASP A 68 -2.25 21.55 -0.06
CA ASP A 68 -0.97 22.23 0.21
C ASP A 68 0.09 21.29 0.81
N TYR A 69 -0.32 20.13 1.30
CA TYR A 69 0.53 19.14 1.98
C TYR A 69 0.34 17.76 1.33
N THR A 70 0.68 17.69 0.04
CA THR A 70 0.60 16.47 -0.75
C THR A 70 1.87 16.30 -1.58
N ALA A 71 2.31 15.06 -1.75
CA ALA A 71 3.40 14.75 -2.66
C ALA A 71 3.02 14.99 -4.14
N SER A 72 1.72 15.00 -4.46
CA SER A 72 1.24 15.07 -5.85
C SER A 72 1.63 16.38 -6.56
N THR A 73 1.77 17.49 -5.84
CA THR A 73 2.18 18.79 -6.40
C THR A 73 3.57 18.73 -7.03
N PHE A 74 4.56 18.20 -6.30
CA PHE A 74 5.92 18.08 -6.82
C PHE A 74 6.03 16.98 -7.88
N CYS A 75 5.30 15.88 -7.70
CA CYS A 75 5.27 14.80 -8.68
C CYS A 75 4.71 15.26 -10.02
N ASP A 76 3.70 16.13 -10.01
CA ASP A 76 3.09 16.69 -11.22
C ASP A 76 4.02 17.70 -11.92
N LEU A 77 4.65 18.58 -11.13
CA LEU A 77 5.63 19.54 -11.64
C LEU A 77 6.80 18.82 -12.31
N LEU A 78 7.36 17.82 -11.65
CA LEU A 78 8.54 17.10 -12.12
C LEU A 78 8.19 15.99 -13.12
N GLY A 79 6.94 15.54 -13.18
CA GLY A 79 6.54 14.39 -13.99
C GLY A 79 7.09 13.06 -13.46
N ILE A 80 7.25 12.95 -12.14
CA ILE A 80 7.80 11.77 -11.45
C ILE A 80 6.65 10.97 -10.82
N PRO A 81 6.50 9.68 -11.13
CA PRO A 81 5.48 8.83 -10.49
C PRO A 81 5.75 8.63 -9.00
N PHE A 82 4.67 8.55 -8.24
CA PHE A 82 4.69 8.30 -6.80
C PHE A 82 3.72 7.18 -6.44
N VAL A 83 4.16 6.24 -5.62
CA VAL A 83 3.32 5.17 -5.06
C VAL A 83 3.55 5.10 -3.57
N ALA A 84 2.47 5.12 -2.78
CA ALA A 84 2.51 4.76 -1.37
C ALA A 84 1.55 3.60 -1.12
N PHE A 85 2.03 2.58 -0.41
CA PHE A 85 1.24 1.38 -0.11
C PHE A 85 1.02 1.24 1.39
N HIS A 86 -0.09 0.61 1.76
CA HIS A 86 -0.37 0.24 3.12
C HIS A 86 0.48 -0.95 3.53
N ARG A 87 1.08 -0.86 4.73
CA ARG A 87 1.80 -1.99 5.34
C ARG A 87 0.91 -3.24 5.42
N PRO A 88 1.50 -4.44 5.55
CA PRO A 88 0.73 -5.67 5.76
C PRO A 88 -0.22 -5.55 6.97
N ASN A 89 -1.42 -6.13 6.84
CA ASN A 89 -2.50 -6.09 7.83
C ASN A 89 -3.05 -4.69 8.16
N PHE A 90 -2.83 -3.70 7.29
CA PHE A 90 -3.40 -2.36 7.47
C PHE A 90 -4.43 -2.07 6.38
N LEU A 91 -5.61 -1.61 6.80
CA LEU A 91 -6.79 -1.42 5.94
C LEU A 91 -7.09 -2.68 5.13
N GLN A 92 -7.05 -2.57 3.80
CA GLN A 92 -7.37 -3.63 2.86
C GLN A 92 -6.11 -4.38 2.37
N SER A 93 -4.92 -4.01 2.84
CA SER A 93 -3.71 -4.80 2.60
C SER A 93 -3.74 -6.05 3.47
N SER A 94 -3.63 -7.22 2.86
CA SER A 94 -3.54 -8.47 3.60
C SER A 94 -2.19 -8.58 4.32
N GLY A 95 -2.16 -9.40 5.35
CA GLY A 95 -0.92 -9.83 5.99
C GLY A 95 -0.05 -10.70 5.09
N TRP A 96 1.02 -11.22 5.69
CA TRP A 96 1.82 -12.29 5.11
C TRP A 96 0.95 -13.54 4.95
N ILE A 97 0.58 -13.87 3.71
CA ILE A 97 -0.02 -15.17 3.41
C ILE A 97 1.14 -16.15 3.31
N ILE A 98 1.28 -17.00 4.32
CA ILE A 98 2.22 -18.13 4.29
C ILE A 98 1.53 -19.25 3.51
N ASP A 99 2.06 -19.58 2.33
CA ASP A 99 1.67 -20.82 1.67
C ASP A 99 2.58 -21.93 2.19
N ASN A 100 2.14 -22.61 3.25
CA ASN A 100 2.91 -23.69 3.87
C ASN A 100 3.30 -24.79 2.86
N ALA A 101 2.58 -24.96 1.75
CA ALA A 101 2.93 -25.96 0.74
C ALA A 101 4.14 -25.54 -0.12
N ILE A 102 4.42 -24.25 -0.24
CA ILE A 102 5.54 -23.69 -1.00
C ILE A 102 6.71 -23.36 -0.06
N ASP A 103 6.42 -22.76 1.10
CA ASP A 103 7.42 -22.16 1.98
C ASP A 103 7.99 -23.14 3.02
N ASN A 104 7.29 -24.26 3.31
CA ASN A 104 7.79 -25.31 4.19
C ASN A 104 7.22 -26.69 3.84
N PRO A 105 7.80 -27.40 2.85
CA PRO A 105 7.27 -28.69 2.37
C PRO A 105 7.28 -29.80 3.44
N GLU A 106 8.00 -29.64 4.55
CA GLU A 106 8.04 -30.59 5.67
C GLU A 106 7.12 -30.19 6.84
N ALA A 107 6.42 -29.05 6.77
CA ALA A 107 5.50 -28.65 7.82
C ALA A 107 4.32 -29.64 7.93
N PRO A 108 3.90 -30.03 9.15
CA PRO A 108 2.74 -30.89 9.34
C PRO A 108 1.50 -30.21 8.73
N LYS A 109 0.82 -30.92 7.82
CA LYS A 109 -0.36 -30.46 7.05
C LYS A 109 -1.57 -30.05 7.91
N SER A 110 -1.45 -30.07 9.24
CA SER A 110 -2.51 -29.81 10.21
C SER A 110 -2.62 -28.34 10.64
N ARG A 111 -1.70 -27.44 10.25
CA ARG A 111 -1.90 -26.00 10.52
C ARG A 111 -2.90 -25.46 9.52
N MET A 112 -4.17 -25.42 9.96
CA MET A 112 -5.36 -24.97 9.22
C MET A 112 -5.02 -23.84 8.23
N LYS A 113 -5.43 -24.00 6.96
CA LYS A 113 -5.64 -22.86 6.08
C LYS A 113 -6.49 -21.86 6.87
N ALA A 114 -5.95 -20.66 7.10
CA ALA A 114 -6.75 -19.57 7.64
C ALA A 114 -8.00 -19.45 6.72
N PRO A 115 -9.23 -19.62 7.24
CA PRO A 115 -10.42 -19.36 6.43
C PRO A 115 -10.31 -17.99 5.76
N GLU A 116 -10.86 -17.83 4.55
CA GLU A 116 -10.94 -16.53 3.92
C GLU A 116 -11.57 -15.51 4.89
N GLY A 117 -10.81 -14.48 5.26
CA GLY A 117 -11.22 -13.48 6.23
C GLY A 117 -10.83 -13.74 7.70
N SER A 118 -10.14 -14.84 8.04
CA SER A 118 -9.69 -15.06 9.41
C SER A 118 -8.35 -14.37 9.69
N GLN A 119 -8.41 -13.34 10.52
CA GLN A 119 -7.27 -12.65 11.12
C GLN A 119 -6.65 -13.54 12.22
N ILE A 120 -5.89 -14.57 11.83
CA ILE A 120 -5.09 -15.31 12.82
C ILE A 120 -3.63 -15.23 12.41
N PHE A 121 -2.98 -14.16 12.87
CA PHE A 121 -1.53 -14.14 12.97
C PHE A 121 -1.14 -13.77 14.39
N VAL A 122 -0.34 -14.65 14.99
CA VAL A 122 0.63 -14.27 16.02
C VAL A 122 1.60 -13.29 15.35
N GLU A 123 1.75 -12.12 15.94
CA GLU A 123 2.63 -11.05 15.48
C GLU A 123 4.10 -11.51 15.51
N GLU A 124 4.59 -12.16 14.46
CA GLU A 124 6.00 -12.58 14.36
C GLU A 124 6.92 -11.52 13.75
N GLY A 125 6.36 -10.38 13.32
CA GLY A 125 7.13 -9.26 12.77
C GLY A 125 7.30 -8.12 13.77
N ARG A 126 8.12 -8.32 14.82
CA ARG A 126 8.62 -7.17 15.62
C ARG A 126 9.49 -6.31 14.71
N TRP A 127 8.97 -5.17 14.30
CA TRP A 127 9.81 -4.09 13.77
C TRP A 127 10.59 -3.54 14.97
N TYR A 128 11.83 -4.00 15.17
CA TYR A 128 12.72 -3.44 16.17
C TYR A 128 12.83 -1.93 15.92
N HIS A 129 12.43 -1.14 16.93
CA HIS A 129 12.65 0.29 17.02
C HIS A 129 14.02 0.51 17.65
#